data_AF-A0A0R1H1H4-F1
#
_entry.id   AF-A0A0R1H1H4-F1
#
_cell.length_a   1.000
_cell.length_b   1.000
_cell.length_c   1.000
_cell.angle_alpha   90.00
_cell.angle_beta   90.00
_cell.angle_gamma   90.00
#
_symmetry.space_group_name_H-M   'P 1'
#
loop_
_entity.id
_entity.type
_entity.pdbx_description
1 polymer ?
#
loop_
_entity_poly.entity_id
_entity_poly.type
_entity_poly.pdbx_seq_one_letter_code
_entity_poly.pdbx_strand_id
1 'polypeptide(L)'
;MDQKLVYLDLSEIDSSHITSINNLTQKCAILLVINLANFSSQNMNSTDGFSNIFDADDVVTDITLSPSIILNQTTVKEPNLSIGSFTGNWVDVGNGNVTLLSKTPSLLYHNLSDNYLYYDPKGSTSFDSTAALFAAYDGSDSTPSGNVHYVLEPSDTSRIPGSPPVTPIPTPNNPAPTEPDTATFQPFAVTATKKIGLYSSKDFSAASRLAWFVQKPQLKQPTFTVIGTTKSTAGNARYQVRDTTRGSATYGQTGYITTQSAYVTRTYYESAPEVVTVINPGGINGYNSAALKQPQKAYKQGTRLTVKKVVTHNATTRFLLTNGKYVSANKHFVTAGQYKVPTKVQAKTAVNRYATVNLTKKNKHYPKKAHAVFKVLGWDYSRGTSTTTAGTLRYRVAGGYITANPKYVKALN
;
A
#
# COMPACT_ATOMS: atom_id res chain seq x y z
N MET A 1 16.74 24.94 -6.02
CA MET A 1 16.12 23.64 -6.29
C MET A 1 17.16 22.71 -6.89
N ASP A 2 16.94 21.41 -6.79
CA ASP A 2 17.96 20.37 -7.00
C ASP A 2 18.04 19.96 -8.48
N GLN A 3 19.11 20.38 -9.17
CA GLN A 3 19.39 20.02 -10.56
C GLN A 3 19.69 18.52 -10.74
N LYS A 4 19.75 17.74 -9.66
CA LYS A 4 19.98 16.29 -9.67
C LYS A 4 18.72 15.49 -9.33
N LEU A 5 17.56 16.15 -9.17
CA LEU A 5 16.32 15.47 -8.84
C LEU A 5 15.79 14.70 -10.06
N VAL A 6 15.89 13.37 -10.01
CA VAL A 6 15.40 12.46 -11.07
C VAL A 6 14.00 11.92 -10.77
N TYR A 7 13.61 11.90 -9.50
CA TYR A 7 12.39 11.27 -9.00
C TYR A 7 11.75 12.10 -7.89
N LEU A 8 10.45 12.35 -8.01
CA LEU A 8 9.66 13.05 -7.01
C LEU A 8 8.43 12.22 -6.62
N ASP A 9 8.31 11.89 -5.33
CA ASP A 9 7.16 11.15 -4.79
C ASP A 9 6.43 11.96 -3.72
N LEU A 10 5.19 12.32 -4.01
CA LEU A 10 4.29 13.00 -3.08
C LEU A 10 3.14 12.08 -2.61
N SER A 11 3.19 10.79 -2.92
CA SER A 11 2.02 9.91 -2.80
C SER A 11 1.60 9.52 -1.39
N GLU A 12 2.49 9.75 -0.42
CA GLU A 12 2.23 9.55 1.02
C GLU A 12 2.05 10.88 1.76
N ILE A 13 2.04 12.02 1.05
CA ILE A 13 1.78 13.33 1.66
C ILE A 13 0.28 13.50 1.87
N ASP A 14 -0.09 13.95 3.08
CA ASP A 14 -1.45 14.41 3.36
C ASP A 14 -1.68 15.78 2.69
N SER A 15 -2.30 15.76 1.50
CA SER A 15 -2.56 16.99 0.74
C SER A 15 -3.81 17.75 1.19
N SER A 16 -4.50 17.30 2.24
CA SER A 16 -5.77 17.91 2.70
C SER A 16 -5.62 19.34 3.25
N HIS A 17 -4.40 19.78 3.54
CA HIS A 17 -4.11 21.13 4.03
C HIS A 17 -3.15 21.91 3.12
N ILE A 18 -2.77 21.35 1.97
CA ILE A 18 -1.83 22.01 1.06
C ILE A 18 -2.60 22.99 0.19
N THR A 19 -2.23 24.25 0.27
CA THR A 19 -2.86 25.35 -0.48
C THR A 19 -2.07 25.76 -1.72
N SER A 20 -0.78 25.39 -1.83
CA SER A 20 0.05 25.62 -3.01
C SER A 20 1.20 24.62 -3.13
N ILE A 21 1.50 24.19 -4.37
CA ILE A 21 2.75 23.51 -4.76
C ILE A 21 3.38 24.16 -6.01
N ASN A 22 3.27 25.49 -6.11
CA ASN A 22 3.80 26.20 -7.26
C ASN A 22 5.30 25.99 -7.43
N ASN A 23 5.74 25.89 -8.69
CA ASN A 23 7.15 25.79 -9.06
C ASN A 23 7.87 24.58 -8.41
N LEU A 24 7.13 23.53 -8.03
CA LEU A 24 7.69 22.42 -7.24
C LEU A 24 8.90 21.75 -7.90
N THR A 25 8.88 21.66 -9.23
CA THR A 25 9.96 21.05 -10.03
C THR A 25 10.84 22.09 -10.74
N GLN A 26 10.70 23.38 -10.42
CA GLN A 26 11.45 24.43 -11.10
C GLN A 26 12.96 24.17 -11.06
N LYS A 27 13.62 24.24 -12.22
CA LYS A 27 15.05 23.93 -12.42
C LYS A 27 15.46 22.47 -12.15
N CYS A 28 14.51 21.52 -12.17
CA CYS A 28 14.79 20.08 -12.07
C CYS A 28 14.99 19.45 -13.47
N ALA A 29 15.99 19.92 -14.23
CA ALA A 29 16.19 19.59 -15.64
C ALA A 29 16.43 18.10 -16.00
N ILE A 30 16.52 17.22 -15.00
CA ILE A 30 16.69 15.76 -15.19
C ILE A 30 15.58 14.96 -14.50
N LEU A 31 14.47 15.60 -14.12
CA LEU A 31 13.33 14.95 -13.50
C LEU A 31 12.62 14.06 -14.52
N LEU A 32 12.64 12.75 -14.28
CA LEU A 32 12.05 11.75 -15.18
C LEU A 32 10.74 11.20 -14.65
N VAL A 33 10.60 11.09 -13.33
CA VAL A 33 9.50 10.36 -12.70
C VAL A 33 8.80 11.21 -11.65
N ILE A 34 7.48 11.29 -11.75
CA ILE A 34 6.65 12.01 -10.78
C ILE A 34 5.50 11.12 -10.29
N ASN A 35 5.41 10.93 -8.97
CA ASN A 35 4.36 10.14 -8.33
C ASN A 35 3.43 11.04 -7.48
N LEU A 36 2.24 11.29 -8.02
CA LEU A 36 1.14 12.06 -7.40
C LEU A 36 -0.05 11.14 -7.04
N ALA A 37 0.19 9.83 -6.87
CA ALA A 37 -0.83 8.91 -6.39
C ALA A 37 -1.41 9.39 -5.05
N ASN A 38 -2.72 9.29 -4.85
CA ASN A 38 -3.43 9.79 -3.66
C ASN A 38 -3.29 11.30 -3.38
N PHE A 39 -2.59 12.06 -4.22
CA PHE A 39 -2.49 13.50 -4.07
C PHE A 39 -3.81 14.15 -4.52
N SER A 40 -4.25 15.18 -3.81
CA SER A 40 -5.47 15.92 -4.11
C SER A 40 -5.17 17.41 -4.22
N SER A 41 -5.61 18.02 -5.32
CA SER A 41 -5.54 19.46 -5.57
C SER A 41 -6.82 20.19 -5.17
N GLN A 42 -7.75 19.54 -4.45
CA GLN A 42 -9.08 20.07 -4.14
C GLN A 42 -9.06 21.32 -3.24
N ASN A 43 -8.00 21.50 -2.44
CA ASN A 43 -7.84 22.65 -1.55
C ASN A 43 -6.94 23.75 -2.13
N MET A 44 -6.50 23.58 -3.38
CA MET A 44 -5.64 24.53 -4.07
C MET A 44 -6.50 25.44 -4.95
N ASN A 45 -6.20 26.73 -4.95
CA ASN A 45 -6.82 27.65 -5.90
C ASN A 45 -6.38 27.26 -7.31
N SER A 46 -7.34 27.08 -8.24
CA SER A 46 -7.10 26.73 -9.64
C SER A 46 -6.30 27.78 -10.43
N THR A 47 -6.04 28.96 -9.84
CA THR A 47 -5.25 30.01 -10.49
C THR A 47 -3.82 30.07 -9.97
N ASP A 48 -3.57 29.73 -8.70
CA ASP A 48 -2.28 30.00 -8.03
C ASP A 48 -1.79 28.88 -7.09
N GLY A 49 -2.54 27.79 -6.91
CA GLY A 49 -2.13 26.70 -6.01
C GLY A 49 -1.37 25.57 -6.72
N PHE A 50 -1.40 25.54 -8.05
CA PHE A 50 -0.87 24.48 -8.89
C PHE A 50 0.00 24.97 -10.06
N SER A 51 0.35 26.25 -10.05
CA SER A 51 0.96 26.94 -11.19
C SER A 51 2.42 26.53 -11.36
N ASN A 52 2.79 26.19 -12.60
CA ASN A 52 4.13 25.72 -12.98
C ASN A 52 4.61 24.54 -12.12
N ILE A 53 3.73 23.58 -11.81
CA ILE A 53 4.15 22.34 -11.14
C ILE A 53 5.15 21.54 -11.97
N PHE A 54 5.05 21.60 -13.30
CA PHE A 54 6.08 21.14 -14.23
C PHE A 54 6.73 22.37 -14.89
N ASP A 55 8.03 22.29 -15.20
CA ASP A 55 8.78 23.32 -15.90
C ASP A 55 9.10 22.87 -17.34
N ALA A 56 9.35 23.84 -18.22
CA ALA A 56 9.76 23.61 -19.61
C ALA A 56 11.21 23.09 -19.73
N ASP A 57 11.84 22.71 -18.63
CA ASP A 57 13.12 22.00 -18.60
C ASP A 57 12.95 20.55 -18.08
N ASP A 58 11.76 20.17 -17.59
CA ASP A 58 11.52 18.84 -17.06
C ASP A 58 11.34 17.81 -18.19
N VAL A 59 11.88 16.60 -18.01
CA VAL A 59 11.83 15.50 -19.01
C VAL A 59 11.00 14.34 -18.46
N VAL A 60 9.81 14.66 -17.95
CA VAL A 60 8.94 13.68 -17.30
C VAL A 60 8.49 12.64 -18.32
N THR A 61 8.85 11.38 -18.07
CA THR A 61 8.58 10.22 -18.92
C THR A 61 7.71 9.19 -18.22
N ASP A 62 7.59 9.31 -16.88
CA ASP A 62 6.79 8.43 -16.04
C ASP A 62 5.96 9.27 -15.08
N ILE A 63 4.64 9.10 -15.08
CA ILE A 63 3.75 9.85 -14.18
C ILE A 63 2.68 8.98 -13.54
N THR A 64 2.52 9.09 -12.22
CA THR A 64 1.40 8.49 -11.50
C THR A 64 0.44 9.57 -11.05
N LEU A 65 -0.83 9.46 -11.46
CA LEU A 65 -1.85 10.47 -11.21
C LEU A 65 -2.98 9.90 -10.37
N SER A 66 -3.53 10.75 -9.51
CA SER A 66 -4.70 10.50 -8.68
C SER A 66 -5.94 11.04 -9.38
N PRO A 67 -7.14 10.45 -9.19
CA PRO A 67 -8.38 11.02 -9.73
C PRO A 67 -8.72 12.40 -9.13
N SER A 68 -8.08 12.76 -8.01
CA SER A 68 -8.32 14.01 -7.30
C SER A 68 -7.33 15.12 -7.68
N ILE A 69 -6.48 14.90 -8.68
CA ILE A 69 -5.61 15.92 -9.26
C ILE A 69 -6.28 16.60 -10.45
N ILE A 70 -6.06 17.89 -10.60
CA ILE A 70 -6.60 18.70 -11.70
C ILE A 70 -5.43 19.32 -12.45
N LEU A 71 -5.12 18.80 -13.64
CA LEU A 71 -4.01 19.23 -14.49
C LEU A 71 -4.46 20.09 -15.69
N ASN A 72 -5.74 20.08 -16.05
CA ASN A 72 -6.29 20.91 -17.12
C ASN A 72 -6.45 22.38 -16.67
N GLN A 73 -5.34 23.05 -16.38
CA GLN A 73 -5.30 24.45 -15.96
C GLN A 73 -4.27 25.18 -16.83
N THR A 74 -4.58 26.41 -17.27
CA THR A 74 -3.68 27.22 -18.11
C THR A 74 -2.35 27.57 -17.44
N THR A 75 -2.27 27.40 -16.12
CA THR A 75 -1.09 27.67 -15.30
C THR A 75 -0.19 26.45 -15.13
N VAL A 76 -0.64 25.25 -15.52
CA VAL A 76 0.19 24.04 -15.57
C VAL A 76 0.91 24.04 -16.92
N LYS A 77 2.24 24.13 -16.88
CA LYS A 77 3.06 23.96 -18.08
C LYS A 77 3.23 22.49 -18.39
N GLU A 78 3.43 22.19 -19.67
CA GLU A 78 3.84 20.86 -20.11
C GLU A 78 5.36 20.69 -19.90
N PRO A 79 5.83 19.52 -19.44
CA PRO A 79 7.24 19.15 -19.50
C PRO A 79 7.80 19.27 -20.91
N ASN A 80 9.07 19.62 -21.05
CA ASN A 80 9.71 19.76 -22.35
C ASN A 80 10.22 18.41 -22.85
N LEU A 81 9.47 17.88 -23.80
CA LEU A 81 9.77 16.62 -24.50
C LEU A 81 10.73 16.84 -25.67
N SER A 82 11.79 17.65 -25.52
CA SER A 82 12.73 17.99 -26.60
C SER A 82 13.08 16.75 -27.44
N ILE A 83 12.66 16.85 -28.69
CA ILE A 83 12.07 15.77 -29.48
C ILE A 83 13.19 15.01 -30.21
N GLY A 84 13.17 13.69 -30.10
CA GLY A 84 14.10 12.79 -30.81
C GLY A 84 14.07 11.35 -30.32
N SER A 85 13.65 11.11 -29.07
CA SER A 85 13.65 9.77 -28.45
C SER A 85 12.26 9.23 -28.05
N PHE A 86 11.19 10.02 -28.17
CA PHE A 86 9.81 9.62 -27.80
C PHE A 86 8.76 10.02 -28.82
N THR A 87 7.69 9.23 -28.90
CA THR A 87 6.58 9.42 -29.85
C THR A 87 5.64 10.54 -29.44
N GLY A 88 5.64 10.92 -28.15
CA GLY A 88 4.66 11.83 -27.55
C GLY A 88 3.45 11.10 -26.94
N ASN A 89 3.32 9.79 -27.19
CA ASN A 89 2.20 9.00 -26.68
C ASN A 89 2.42 8.55 -25.23
N TRP A 90 1.47 8.85 -24.36
CA TRP A 90 1.39 8.30 -23.01
C TRP A 90 0.55 7.04 -23.01
N VAL A 91 1.08 5.94 -22.48
CA VAL A 91 0.38 4.66 -22.40
C VAL A 91 0.14 4.31 -20.93
N ASP A 92 -1.11 3.96 -20.59
CA ASP A 92 -1.44 3.40 -19.28
C ASP A 92 -0.70 2.08 -19.10
N VAL A 93 -0.03 1.93 -17.97
CA VAL A 93 0.63 0.69 -17.64
C VAL A 93 -0.39 -0.42 -17.34
N GLY A 94 -1.55 -0.09 -16.78
CA GLY A 94 -2.56 -1.04 -16.36
C GLY A 94 -2.02 -2.04 -15.32
N ASN A 95 -2.41 -3.31 -15.43
CA ASN A 95 -1.91 -4.40 -14.58
C ASN A 95 -0.52 -4.93 -14.98
N GLY A 96 0.26 -4.16 -15.76
CA GLY A 96 1.66 -4.45 -16.09
C GLY A 96 2.56 -4.59 -14.86
N ASN A 97 3.87 -4.76 -15.04
CA ASN A 97 4.84 -5.14 -13.99
C ASN A 97 5.06 -4.09 -12.87
N VAL A 98 4.13 -3.15 -12.67
CA VAL A 98 4.36 -1.92 -11.94
C VAL A 98 3.78 -1.95 -10.54
N THR A 99 4.70 -1.95 -9.62
CA THR A 99 4.52 -1.76 -8.20
C THR A 99 4.33 -0.30 -7.85
N LEU A 100 3.05 0.11 -7.83
CA LEU A 100 2.62 1.38 -7.25
C LEU A 100 3.06 1.48 -5.78
N LEU A 101 3.59 2.66 -5.43
CA LEU A 101 3.90 3.17 -4.09
C LEU A 101 5.28 2.75 -3.53
N SER A 102 6.24 3.69 -3.60
CA SER A 102 7.53 3.74 -2.87
C SER A 102 8.68 2.80 -3.29
N LYS A 103 8.98 2.69 -4.59
CA LYS A 103 10.36 2.35 -4.99
C LYS A 103 11.14 3.63 -5.21
N THR A 104 12.29 3.77 -4.54
CA THR A 104 13.37 4.60 -5.08
C THR A 104 13.84 3.90 -6.36
N PRO A 105 13.89 4.61 -7.50
CA PRO A 105 14.56 4.16 -8.71
C PRO A 105 15.87 3.41 -8.44
N SER A 106 16.11 2.31 -9.17
CA SER A 106 17.45 1.71 -9.23
C SER A 106 18.44 2.73 -9.82
N LEU A 107 19.74 2.57 -9.55
CA LEU A 107 20.81 3.48 -10.00
C LEU A 107 21.00 3.57 -11.55
N LEU A 108 20.04 3.11 -12.36
CA LEU A 108 20.19 2.87 -13.79
C LEU A 108 19.21 3.65 -14.70
N TYR A 109 18.52 4.67 -14.19
CA TYR A 109 17.50 5.45 -14.94
C TYR A 109 18.01 6.32 -16.10
N HIS A 110 19.27 6.13 -16.52
CA HIS A 110 19.85 6.88 -17.64
C HIS A 110 19.43 6.36 -19.02
N ASN A 111 18.73 5.22 -19.12
CA ASN A 111 18.20 4.69 -20.37
C ASN A 111 16.67 4.58 -20.33
N LEU A 112 16.01 5.47 -21.07
CA LEU A 112 14.56 5.67 -21.03
C LEU A 112 13.77 4.52 -21.67
N SER A 113 14.32 3.86 -22.70
CA SER A 113 13.71 2.68 -23.32
C SER A 113 13.67 1.48 -22.36
N ASP A 114 14.67 1.36 -21.48
CA ASP A 114 14.70 0.30 -20.46
C ASP A 114 13.63 0.52 -19.38
N ASN A 115 13.34 1.79 -19.05
CA ASN A 115 12.23 2.14 -18.15
C ASN A 115 10.89 1.76 -18.76
N TYR A 116 10.60 2.17 -20.00
CA TYR A 116 9.36 1.82 -20.69
C TYR A 116 9.13 0.28 -20.74
N LEU A 117 10.16 -0.50 -21.08
CA LEU A 117 10.11 -1.96 -21.07
C LEU A 117 9.97 -2.56 -19.67
N TYR A 118 10.56 -1.94 -18.65
CA TYR A 118 10.41 -2.37 -17.25
C TYR A 118 8.97 -2.31 -16.78
N TYR A 119 8.24 -1.24 -17.16
CA TYR A 119 6.85 -1.07 -16.77
C TYR A 119 5.92 -2.03 -17.53
N ASP A 120 6.30 -2.49 -18.73
CA ASP A 120 5.53 -3.43 -19.56
C ASP A 120 4.06 -2.96 -19.69
N PRO A 121 3.84 -1.77 -20.30
CA PRO A 121 2.54 -1.14 -20.30
C PRO A 121 1.51 -2.00 -21.05
N LYS A 122 0.45 -2.37 -20.34
CA LYS A 122 -0.64 -3.25 -20.80
C LYS A 122 -2.02 -2.61 -20.59
N GLY A 123 -2.07 -1.34 -20.24
CA GLY A 123 -3.31 -0.60 -20.14
C GLY A 123 -3.93 -0.40 -21.51
N SER A 124 -5.25 -0.23 -21.53
CA SER A 124 -6.01 0.02 -22.76
C SER A 124 -6.14 1.50 -23.09
N THR A 125 -5.69 2.38 -22.19
CA THR A 125 -5.82 3.84 -22.32
C THR A 125 -4.50 4.42 -22.81
N SER A 126 -4.57 5.22 -23.87
CA SER A 126 -3.42 5.97 -24.39
C SER A 126 -3.83 7.41 -24.69
N PHE A 127 -2.91 8.35 -24.49
CA PHE A 127 -3.04 9.75 -24.89
C PHE A 127 -1.95 10.07 -25.89
N ASP A 128 -2.30 10.75 -26.98
CA ASP A 128 -1.39 11.09 -28.08
C ASP A 128 -0.44 12.26 -27.76
N SER A 129 -0.62 12.89 -26.60
CA SER A 129 0.13 14.07 -26.16
C SER A 129 0.01 14.26 -24.65
N THR A 130 0.96 15.01 -24.07
CA THR A 130 0.86 15.45 -22.66
C THR A 130 -0.35 16.34 -22.45
N ALA A 131 -0.66 17.22 -23.41
CA ALA A 131 -1.88 18.02 -23.41
C ALA A 131 -3.14 17.17 -23.28
N ALA A 132 -3.27 16.09 -24.07
CA ALA A 132 -4.42 15.19 -24.01
C ALA A 132 -4.50 14.43 -22.67
N LEU A 133 -3.36 13.98 -22.14
CA LEU A 133 -3.30 13.36 -20.82
C LEU A 133 -3.75 14.35 -19.72
N PHE A 134 -3.26 15.58 -19.74
CA PHE A 134 -3.60 16.58 -18.72
C PHE A 134 -5.05 17.04 -18.84
N ALA A 135 -5.58 17.15 -20.06
CA ALA A 135 -6.99 17.43 -20.32
C ALA A 135 -7.93 16.37 -19.72
N ALA A 136 -7.50 15.09 -19.68
CA ALA A 136 -8.27 14.01 -19.05
C ALA A 136 -8.31 14.08 -17.51
N TYR A 137 -7.52 14.96 -16.89
CA TYR A 137 -7.53 15.27 -15.47
C TYR A 137 -8.05 16.70 -15.24
N ASP A 138 -9.28 16.96 -15.71
CA ASP A 138 -9.97 18.25 -15.60
C ASP A 138 -10.82 18.41 -14.33
N GLY A 139 -10.89 17.37 -13.50
CA GLY A 139 -11.74 17.33 -12.30
C GLY A 139 -13.19 16.94 -12.58
N SER A 140 -13.52 16.52 -13.81
CA SER A 140 -14.82 15.96 -14.15
C SER A 140 -14.97 14.49 -13.73
N ASP A 141 -16.21 13.99 -13.74
CA ASP A 141 -16.53 12.59 -13.46
C ASP A 141 -15.97 11.60 -14.51
N SER A 142 -15.39 12.10 -15.61
CA SER A 142 -14.74 11.28 -16.64
C SER A 142 -13.32 10.83 -16.27
N THR A 143 -12.77 11.36 -15.16
CA THR A 143 -11.45 10.95 -14.66
C THR A 143 -11.42 9.45 -14.26
N PRO A 144 -10.32 8.73 -14.53
CA PRO A 144 -10.21 7.32 -14.18
C PRO A 144 -10.47 7.03 -12.70
N SER A 145 -11.19 5.96 -12.37
CA SER A 145 -11.47 5.62 -10.98
C SER A 145 -10.23 5.03 -10.27
N GLY A 146 -9.41 5.88 -9.67
CA GLY A 146 -8.23 5.47 -8.90
C GLY A 146 -6.92 5.95 -9.50
N ASN A 147 -5.80 5.65 -8.83
CA ASN A 147 -4.50 6.11 -9.32
C ASN A 147 -4.13 5.36 -10.60
N VAL A 148 -3.67 6.08 -11.62
CA VAL A 148 -3.21 5.53 -12.90
C VAL A 148 -1.75 5.90 -13.12
N HIS A 149 -0.97 4.98 -13.66
CA HIS A 149 0.43 5.20 -13.99
C HIS A 149 0.59 5.18 -15.50
N TYR A 150 1.11 6.27 -16.05
CA TYR A 150 1.37 6.41 -17.48
C TYR A 150 2.88 6.48 -17.71
N VAL A 151 3.30 5.89 -18.81
CA VAL A 151 4.68 5.95 -19.31
C VAL A 151 4.68 6.47 -20.74
N LEU A 152 5.67 7.30 -21.08
CA LEU A 152 5.84 7.86 -22.40
C LEU A 152 6.51 6.86 -23.34
N GLU A 153 5.93 6.63 -24.51
CA GLU A 153 6.41 5.66 -25.49
C GLU A 153 7.66 6.16 -26.24
N PRO A 154 8.77 5.36 -26.26
CA PRO A 154 10.00 5.73 -26.95
C PRO A 154 9.89 5.55 -28.47
N SER A 155 10.57 6.40 -29.25
CA SER A 155 10.58 6.37 -30.72
C SER A 155 11.41 5.22 -31.33
N ASP A 156 12.33 4.62 -30.55
CA ASP A 156 13.16 3.51 -31.00
C ASP A 156 13.05 2.31 -30.07
N THR A 157 12.33 1.28 -30.52
CA THR A 157 12.16 -0.01 -29.84
C THR A 157 13.15 -1.07 -30.33
N SER A 158 14.10 -0.74 -31.21
CA SER A 158 14.98 -1.72 -31.89
C SER A 158 16.06 -2.38 -31.01
N ARG A 159 16.11 -2.07 -29.71
CA ARG A 159 17.05 -2.68 -28.75
C ARG A 159 16.48 -3.86 -27.93
N ILE A 160 15.31 -4.39 -28.31
CA ILE A 160 14.62 -5.51 -27.64
C ILE A 160 15.28 -6.86 -28.00
N PRO A 161 15.76 -7.69 -27.04
CA PRO A 161 16.02 -9.09 -27.31
C PRO A 161 14.69 -9.81 -27.57
N GLY A 162 14.47 -10.24 -28.81
CA GLY A 162 13.26 -10.95 -29.22
C GLY A 162 13.03 -12.24 -28.44
N SER A 163 11.78 -12.52 -28.10
CA SER A 163 11.35 -13.87 -27.77
C SER A 163 11.60 -14.78 -28.99
N PRO A 164 12.15 -16.00 -28.84
CA PRO A 164 12.46 -16.83 -29.99
C PRO A 164 11.18 -17.20 -30.76
N PRO A 165 11.24 -17.26 -32.10
CA PRO A 165 10.08 -17.58 -32.92
C PRO A 165 9.66 -19.03 -32.69
N VAL A 166 8.41 -19.25 -32.31
CA VAL A 166 7.82 -20.59 -32.19
C VAL A 166 7.49 -21.09 -33.59
N THR A 167 8.20 -22.12 -34.04
CA THR A 167 7.87 -22.88 -35.25
C THR A 167 6.58 -23.69 -35.02
N PRO A 168 5.59 -23.70 -35.93
CA PRO A 168 4.37 -24.47 -35.74
C PRO A 168 4.66 -25.98 -35.86
N ILE A 169 4.26 -26.75 -34.84
CA ILE A 169 4.23 -28.23 -34.87
C ILE A 169 2.84 -28.66 -35.39
N PRO A 170 2.74 -29.64 -36.31
CA PRO A 170 1.47 -30.06 -36.90
C PRO A 170 0.55 -30.76 -35.88
N THR A 171 -0.74 -30.49 -36.02
CA THR A 171 -1.83 -30.86 -35.12
C THR A 171 -2.33 -32.30 -35.37
N PRO A 172 -2.51 -33.13 -34.34
CA PRO A 172 -3.41 -34.28 -34.40
C PRO A 172 -4.81 -33.86 -33.93
N ASN A 173 -5.81 -34.15 -34.77
CA ASN A 173 -7.23 -33.90 -34.55
C ASN A 173 -7.78 -34.61 -33.29
N ASN A 174 -8.45 -33.85 -32.41
CA ASN A 174 -9.57 -34.33 -31.60
C ASN A 174 -10.44 -33.13 -31.13
N PRO A 175 -11.75 -33.31 -30.85
CA PRO A 175 -12.78 -32.30 -31.06
C PRO A 175 -12.82 -31.19 -30.00
N ALA A 176 -13.38 -30.07 -30.44
CA ALA A 176 -13.43 -28.76 -29.78
C ALA A 176 -13.90 -28.82 -28.31
N PRO A 177 -13.13 -28.22 -27.37
CA PRO A 177 -13.66 -27.71 -26.13
C PRO A 177 -14.32 -26.34 -26.40
N THR A 178 -15.58 -26.25 -26.00
CA THR A 178 -16.38 -25.03 -25.95
C THR A 178 -15.65 -23.92 -25.20
N GLU A 179 -15.56 -22.75 -25.86
CA GLU A 179 -15.41 -21.38 -25.34
C GLU A 179 -14.59 -21.14 -24.04
N PRO A 180 -13.44 -20.43 -24.09
CA PRO A 180 -12.72 -20.03 -22.88
C PRO A 180 -13.44 -18.90 -22.13
N ASP A 181 -13.90 -19.23 -20.93
CA ASP A 181 -14.37 -18.32 -19.88
C ASP A 181 -13.32 -17.25 -19.56
N THR A 182 -13.54 -16.02 -20.05
CA THR A 182 -12.64 -14.86 -19.86
C THR A 182 -12.91 -14.15 -18.52
N ALA A 183 -12.73 -14.86 -17.41
CA ALA A 183 -12.75 -14.25 -16.08
C ALA A 183 -11.41 -13.56 -15.79
N THR A 184 -11.39 -12.22 -15.75
CA THR A 184 -10.22 -11.44 -15.32
C THR A 184 -9.92 -11.66 -13.83
N PHE A 185 -8.67 -12.00 -13.48
CA PHE A 185 -8.27 -12.23 -12.09
C PHE A 185 -8.41 -10.96 -11.24
N GLN A 186 -9.21 -11.04 -10.18
CA GLN A 186 -9.41 -9.91 -9.26
C GLN A 186 -8.39 -9.95 -8.12
N PRO A 187 -7.53 -8.92 -7.97
CA PRO A 187 -6.55 -8.88 -6.89
C PRO A 187 -7.20 -8.86 -5.51
N PHE A 188 -6.50 -9.40 -4.52
CA PHE A 188 -6.97 -9.41 -3.14
C PHE A 188 -5.86 -9.41 -2.11
N ALA A 189 -6.13 -8.91 -0.91
CA ALA A 189 -5.15 -8.84 0.15
C ALA A 189 -5.13 -10.12 1.01
N VAL A 190 -3.92 -10.61 1.29
CA VAL A 190 -3.65 -11.66 2.28
C VAL A 190 -2.65 -11.17 3.33
N THR A 191 -2.69 -11.79 4.50
CA THR A 191 -1.75 -11.55 5.59
C THR A 191 -1.11 -12.85 6.04
N ALA A 192 0.16 -12.80 6.41
CA ALA A 192 0.92 -13.96 6.87
C ALA A 192 0.70 -14.20 8.37
N THR A 193 0.17 -15.37 8.72
CA THR A 193 -0.14 -15.77 10.10
C THR A 193 1.03 -16.50 10.77
N LYS A 194 1.99 -16.98 9.97
CA LYS A 194 3.24 -17.65 10.39
C LYS A 194 4.45 -17.02 9.70
N LYS A 195 5.65 -17.45 10.09
CA LYS A 195 6.88 -17.11 9.36
C LYS A 195 6.74 -17.57 7.91
N ILE A 196 7.01 -16.68 6.95
CA ILE A 196 6.91 -16.95 5.51
C ILE A 196 8.06 -16.29 4.76
N GLY A 197 8.47 -16.87 3.64
CA GLY A 197 9.44 -16.28 2.72
C GLY A 197 8.73 -15.68 1.50
N LEU A 198 9.25 -14.57 0.99
CA LEU A 198 8.95 -14.06 -0.35
C LEU A 198 10.03 -14.53 -1.31
N TYR A 199 9.62 -15.08 -2.46
CA TYR A 199 10.53 -15.67 -3.44
C TYR A 199 10.41 -15.00 -4.80
N SER A 200 11.50 -14.82 -5.53
CA SER A 200 11.50 -14.32 -6.91
C SER A 200 11.00 -15.36 -7.92
N SER A 201 11.01 -16.64 -7.54
CA SER A 201 10.54 -17.75 -8.39
C SER A 201 9.41 -18.54 -7.71
N LYS A 202 8.51 -19.09 -8.54
CA LYS A 202 7.44 -20.02 -8.13
C LYS A 202 8.00 -21.31 -7.51
N ASP A 203 9.23 -21.65 -7.87
CA ASP A 203 9.99 -22.79 -7.37
C ASP A 203 10.89 -22.31 -6.21
N PHE A 204 10.39 -22.54 -4.99
CA PHE A 204 11.00 -22.03 -3.76
C PHE A 204 12.35 -22.69 -3.49
N SER A 205 13.39 -21.86 -3.37
CA SER A 205 14.74 -22.29 -2.98
C SER A 205 15.40 -21.23 -2.11
N ALA A 206 16.53 -21.55 -1.50
CA ALA A 206 17.29 -20.55 -0.76
C ALA A 206 17.80 -19.42 -1.66
N ALA A 207 18.16 -19.73 -2.91
CA ALA A 207 18.67 -18.78 -3.90
C ALA A 207 17.57 -17.84 -4.43
N SER A 208 16.33 -18.32 -4.58
CA SER A 208 15.21 -17.49 -5.03
C SER A 208 14.54 -16.70 -3.91
N ARG A 209 14.98 -16.83 -2.64
CA ARG A 209 14.33 -16.17 -1.52
C ARG A 209 14.80 -14.71 -1.39
N LEU A 210 13.88 -13.78 -1.60
CA LEU A 210 14.09 -12.34 -1.49
C LEU A 210 14.14 -11.88 -0.02
N ALA A 211 13.19 -12.35 0.80
CA ALA A 211 13.09 -11.93 2.19
C ALA A 211 12.41 -12.99 3.08
N TRP A 212 12.73 -12.93 4.37
CA TRP A 212 11.97 -13.61 5.42
C TRP A 212 11.09 -12.61 6.17
N PHE A 213 9.86 -13.02 6.43
CA PHE A 213 8.94 -12.33 7.34
C PHE A 213 8.71 -13.22 8.55
N VAL A 214 9.03 -12.74 9.74
CA VAL A 214 8.77 -13.46 10.98
C VAL A 214 7.28 -13.48 11.31
N GLN A 215 6.87 -14.46 12.11
CA GLN A 215 5.54 -14.48 12.68
C GLN A 215 5.31 -13.24 13.55
N LYS A 216 4.14 -12.63 13.39
CA LYS A 216 3.75 -11.41 14.09
C LYS A 216 2.35 -11.56 14.72
N PRO A 217 2.08 -10.82 15.81
CA PRO A 217 0.73 -10.69 16.33
C PRO A 217 -0.18 -10.08 15.26
N GLN A 218 -1.47 -10.43 15.28
CA GLN A 218 -2.49 -10.05 14.29
C GLN A 218 -2.36 -8.60 13.78
N LEU A 219 -2.20 -7.64 14.70
CA LEU A 219 -2.05 -6.21 14.44
C LEU A 219 -0.86 -5.80 13.55
N LYS A 220 0.17 -6.64 13.46
CA LYS A 220 1.45 -6.35 12.80
C LYS A 220 1.82 -7.45 11.82
N GLN A 221 0.86 -8.28 11.41
CA GLN A 221 1.13 -9.36 10.46
C GLN A 221 1.60 -8.79 9.11
N PRO A 222 2.57 -9.42 8.44
CA PRO A 222 2.95 -9.03 7.09
C PRO A 222 1.75 -9.10 6.14
N THR A 223 1.66 -8.19 5.18
CA THR A 223 0.56 -8.12 4.20
C THR A 223 1.10 -8.19 2.78
N PHE A 224 0.32 -8.81 1.92
CA PHE A 224 0.62 -8.98 0.52
C PHE A 224 -0.66 -8.77 -0.29
N THR A 225 -0.56 -8.10 -1.44
CA THR A 225 -1.63 -8.12 -2.45
C THR A 225 -1.37 -9.27 -3.39
N VAL A 226 -2.27 -10.24 -3.46
CA VAL A 226 -2.25 -11.30 -4.46
C VAL A 226 -2.69 -10.70 -5.78
N ILE A 227 -1.84 -10.85 -6.79
CA ILE A 227 -2.04 -10.34 -8.15
C ILE A 227 -2.15 -11.48 -9.17
N GLY A 228 -1.92 -12.72 -8.75
CA GLY A 228 -2.13 -13.90 -9.58
C GLY A 228 -1.94 -15.20 -8.80
N THR A 229 -2.22 -16.31 -9.47
CA THR A 229 -1.98 -17.67 -8.97
C THR A 229 -1.21 -18.47 -10.00
N THR A 230 -0.28 -19.29 -9.56
CA THR A 230 0.47 -20.20 -10.45
C THR A 230 0.74 -21.54 -9.74
N LYS A 231 1.37 -22.48 -10.44
CA LYS A 231 1.86 -23.73 -9.87
C LYS A 231 3.38 -23.80 -9.99
N SER A 232 4.05 -24.24 -8.93
CA SER A 232 5.45 -24.64 -9.00
C SER A 232 5.63 -25.74 -10.05
N THR A 233 6.86 -26.01 -10.48
CA THR A 233 7.19 -27.13 -11.37
C THR A 233 6.77 -28.47 -10.77
N ALA A 234 6.81 -28.61 -9.44
CA ALA A 234 6.28 -29.76 -8.70
C ALA A 234 4.74 -29.73 -8.47
N GLY A 235 3.98 -28.89 -9.16
CA GLY A 235 2.52 -28.84 -9.09
C GLY A 235 1.90 -28.10 -7.89
N ASN A 236 2.68 -27.62 -6.93
CA ASN A 236 2.15 -26.91 -5.77
C ASN A 236 1.63 -25.52 -6.13
N ALA A 237 0.43 -25.16 -5.67
CA ALA A 237 -0.11 -23.81 -5.86
C ALA A 237 0.74 -22.73 -5.17
N ARG A 238 0.85 -21.57 -5.82
CA ARG A 238 1.57 -20.38 -5.38
C ARG A 238 0.75 -19.14 -5.63
N TYR A 239 0.81 -18.19 -4.71
CA TYR A 239 0.34 -16.84 -4.97
C TYR A 239 1.49 -16.05 -5.59
N GLN A 240 1.22 -15.39 -6.70
CA GLN A 240 2.03 -14.26 -7.15
C GLN A 240 1.52 -13.03 -6.41
N VAL A 241 2.42 -12.32 -5.75
CA VAL A 241 2.06 -11.25 -4.83
C VAL A 241 2.92 -10.02 -5.02
N ARG A 242 2.42 -8.89 -4.52
CA ARG A 242 3.14 -7.68 -4.18
C ARG A 242 3.24 -7.56 -2.67
N ASP A 243 4.44 -7.37 -2.13
CA ASP A 243 4.63 -7.09 -0.70
C ASP A 243 4.06 -5.71 -0.35
N THR A 244 3.14 -5.67 0.61
CA THR A 244 2.52 -4.44 1.13
C THR A 244 2.82 -4.25 2.62
N THR A 245 3.82 -4.94 3.15
CA THR A 245 4.22 -4.86 4.56
C THR A 245 5.05 -3.61 4.83
N ARG A 246 4.43 -2.54 5.36
CA ARG A 246 5.15 -1.28 5.65
C ARG A 246 6.46 -1.51 6.43
N GLY A 247 7.55 -0.96 5.92
CA GLY A 247 8.90 -1.08 6.51
C GLY A 247 9.67 -2.34 6.12
N SER A 248 9.11 -3.17 5.25
CA SER A 248 9.84 -4.27 4.60
C SER A 248 10.89 -3.76 3.62
N ALA A 249 12.04 -4.43 3.54
CA ALA A 249 13.05 -4.16 2.51
C ALA A 249 12.56 -4.53 1.10
N THR A 250 11.57 -5.42 1.01
CA THR A 250 10.92 -5.81 -0.25
C THR A 250 9.58 -5.11 -0.44
N TYR A 251 9.27 -4.04 0.31
CA TYR A 251 8.00 -3.32 0.15
C TYR A 251 7.81 -2.91 -1.31
N GLY A 252 6.63 -3.19 -1.86
CA GLY A 252 6.35 -2.96 -3.25
C GLY A 252 7.16 -3.83 -4.21
N GLN A 253 7.81 -4.93 -3.79
CA GLN A 253 8.38 -5.90 -4.73
C GLN A 253 7.38 -7.01 -5.02
N THR A 254 7.45 -7.55 -6.23
CA THR A 254 6.68 -8.74 -6.61
C THR A 254 7.46 -10.02 -6.29
N GLY A 255 6.73 -11.10 -6.12
CA GLY A 255 7.30 -12.42 -5.91
C GLY A 255 6.22 -13.44 -5.66
N TYR A 256 6.61 -14.55 -5.04
CA TYR A 256 5.77 -15.70 -4.80
C TYR A 256 5.77 -16.06 -3.32
N ILE A 257 4.59 -16.41 -2.81
CA ILE A 257 4.37 -16.95 -1.46
C ILE A 257 3.50 -18.21 -1.52
N THR A 258 3.50 -18.99 -0.44
CA THR A 258 2.65 -20.19 -0.35
C THR A 258 1.17 -19.80 -0.29
N THR A 259 0.30 -20.64 -0.88
CA THR A 259 -1.16 -20.52 -0.78
C THR A 259 -1.73 -21.24 0.43
N GLN A 260 -0.89 -21.98 1.19
CA GLN A 260 -1.35 -22.79 2.30
C GLN A 260 -2.02 -21.95 3.38
N SER A 261 -3.28 -22.27 3.68
CA SER A 261 -4.12 -21.58 4.68
C SER A 261 -3.51 -21.56 6.09
N ALA A 262 -2.61 -22.51 6.38
CA ALA A 262 -1.85 -22.53 7.63
C ALA A 262 -0.84 -21.36 7.78
N TYR A 263 -0.46 -20.71 6.67
CA TYR A 263 0.53 -19.63 6.62
C TYR A 263 -0.07 -18.29 6.20
N VAL A 264 -1.14 -18.30 5.41
CA VAL A 264 -1.75 -17.08 4.88
C VAL A 264 -3.27 -17.12 5.05
N THR A 265 -3.86 -15.94 5.26
CA THR A 265 -5.32 -15.76 5.30
C THR A 265 -5.69 -14.46 4.63
N ARG A 266 -6.94 -14.31 4.17
CA ARG A 266 -7.48 -13.05 3.67
C ARG A 266 -7.29 -11.95 4.72
N THR A 267 -6.78 -10.79 4.31
CA THR A 267 -6.57 -9.65 5.22
C THR A 267 -7.90 -9.09 5.74
N TYR A 268 -8.95 -9.19 4.93
CA TYR A 268 -10.29 -8.73 5.27
C TYR A 268 -11.18 -9.91 5.67
N TYR A 269 -12.16 -9.68 6.57
CA TYR A 269 -13.17 -10.68 6.89
C TYR A 269 -14.13 -10.87 5.70
N GLU A 270 -14.39 -12.12 5.34
CA GLU A 270 -15.34 -12.50 4.28
C GLU A 270 -16.72 -12.85 4.85
N SER A 271 -16.81 -13.08 6.16
CA SER A 271 -18.04 -13.34 6.89
C SER A 271 -18.26 -12.30 7.99
N ALA A 272 -19.51 -12.17 8.43
CA ALA A 272 -19.92 -11.20 9.46
C ALA A 272 -20.01 -11.88 10.84
N PRO A 273 -18.99 -11.76 11.71
CA PRO A 273 -19.14 -12.16 13.11
C PRO A 273 -20.10 -11.20 13.81
N GLU A 274 -20.93 -11.67 14.75
CA GLU A 274 -21.92 -10.85 15.46
C GLU A 274 -21.31 -9.61 16.13
N VAL A 275 -20.13 -9.77 16.72
CA VAL A 275 -19.38 -8.70 17.39
C VAL A 275 -17.94 -8.70 16.90
N VAL A 276 -17.39 -7.51 16.72
CA VAL A 276 -15.94 -7.28 16.58
C VAL A 276 -15.44 -6.32 17.64
N THR A 277 -14.18 -6.49 18.05
CA THR A 277 -13.48 -5.54 18.92
C THR A 277 -12.43 -4.77 18.11
N VAL A 278 -12.39 -3.45 18.27
CA VAL A 278 -11.36 -2.58 17.68
C VAL A 278 -10.01 -2.87 18.34
N ILE A 279 -9.01 -3.23 17.54
CA ILE A 279 -7.65 -3.54 18.03
C ILE A 279 -6.60 -2.53 17.55
N ASN A 280 -6.88 -1.71 16.53
CA ASN A 280 -5.94 -0.69 16.05
C ASN A 280 -5.56 0.30 17.19
N PRO A 281 -4.27 0.62 17.45
CA PRO A 281 -3.88 1.47 18.58
C PRO A 281 -4.39 2.90 18.48
N GLY A 282 -4.57 3.40 17.26
CA GLY A 282 -5.19 4.69 16.95
C GLY A 282 -6.73 4.66 16.94
N GLY A 283 -7.34 3.48 17.13
CA GLY A 283 -8.76 3.28 16.89
C GLY A 283 -9.09 3.18 15.41
N ILE A 284 -10.38 3.22 15.09
CA ILE A 284 -10.90 3.25 13.72
C ILE A 284 -12.04 4.26 13.62
N ASN A 285 -12.41 4.63 12.39
CA ASN A 285 -13.57 5.47 12.14
C ASN A 285 -14.75 4.65 11.59
N GLY A 286 -15.95 5.10 11.90
CA GLY A 286 -17.22 4.72 11.29
C GLY A 286 -17.67 5.76 10.26
N TYR A 287 -18.34 5.29 9.21
CA TYR A 287 -18.67 6.06 8.02
C TYR A 287 -20.14 5.84 7.62
N ASN A 288 -20.70 6.72 6.79
CA ASN A 288 -22.08 6.55 6.29
C ASN A 288 -22.17 5.62 5.06
N SER A 289 -21.04 5.31 4.43
CA SER A 289 -20.99 4.45 3.23
C SER A 289 -19.80 3.50 3.24
N ALA A 290 -19.91 2.44 2.43
CA ALA A 290 -18.84 1.45 2.24
C ALA A 290 -17.57 2.05 1.59
N ALA A 291 -17.65 3.23 0.96
CA ALA A 291 -16.50 3.91 0.37
C ALA A 291 -15.53 4.49 1.41
N LEU A 292 -15.97 4.68 2.66
CA LEU A 292 -15.17 5.20 3.78
C LEU A 292 -14.52 6.58 3.53
N LYS A 293 -15.17 7.47 2.78
CA LYS A 293 -14.62 8.80 2.43
C LYS A 293 -14.67 9.82 3.57
N GLN A 294 -15.79 9.90 4.29
CA GLN A 294 -16.04 10.95 5.30
C GLN A 294 -16.24 10.33 6.68
N PRO A 295 -15.24 10.43 7.60
CA PRO A 295 -15.37 9.93 8.97
C PRO A 295 -16.57 10.56 9.69
N GLN A 296 -17.31 9.75 10.47
CA GLN A 296 -18.51 10.19 11.18
C GLN A 296 -18.41 9.93 12.68
N LYS A 297 -17.80 8.81 13.06
CA LYS A 297 -17.68 8.42 14.46
C LYS A 297 -16.37 7.71 14.70
N ALA A 298 -15.55 8.23 15.62
CA ALA A 298 -14.35 7.53 16.05
C ALA A 298 -14.69 6.41 17.05
N TYR A 299 -14.07 5.25 16.87
CA TYR A 299 -14.13 4.11 17.77
C TYR A 299 -12.73 3.84 18.33
N LYS A 300 -12.59 4.00 19.64
CA LYS A 300 -11.31 3.80 20.33
C LYS A 300 -10.93 2.33 20.37
N GLN A 301 -9.64 2.04 20.50
CA GLN A 301 -9.15 0.69 20.76
C GLN A 301 -9.88 0.06 21.96
N GLY A 302 -10.30 -1.20 21.83
CA GLY A 302 -11.11 -1.93 22.80
C GLY A 302 -12.62 -1.75 22.65
N THR A 303 -13.10 -0.87 21.77
CA THR A 303 -14.54 -0.69 21.51
C THR A 303 -15.11 -1.95 20.86
N ARG A 304 -16.26 -2.40 21.37
CA ARG A 304 -17.04 -3.50 20.78
C ARG A 304 -18.08 -2.94 19.83
N LEU A 305 -18.16 -3.54 18.66
CA LEU A 305 -19.05 -3.13 17.59
C LEU A 305 -19.90 -4.33 17.17
N THR A 306 -21.22 -4.16 17.22
CA THR A 306 -22.16 -5.18 16.73
C THR A 306 -22.29 -5.05 15.22
N VAL A 307 -21.98 -6.12 14.52
CA VAL A 307 -21.99 -6.18 13.05
C VAL A 307 -23.34 -6.71 12.58
N LYS A 308 -23.93 -6.03 11.60
CA LYS A 308 -25.15 -6.46 10.92
C LYS A 308 -24.83 -7.37 9.73
N LYS A 309 -23.85 -6.98 8.90
CA LYS A 309 -23.39 -7.77 7.75
C LYS A 309 -22.00 -7.31 7.28
N VAL A 310 -21.38 -8.14 6.45
CA VAL A 310 -20.19 -7.79 5.67
C VAL A 310 -20.64 -7.20 4.33
N VAL A 311 -19.93 -6.18 3.85
CA VAL A 311 -20.20 -5.50 2.58
C VAL A 311 -18.90 -5.43 1.78
N THR A 312 -18.90 -6.03 0.60
CA THR A 312 -17.79 -5.94 -0.35
C THR A 312 -17.81 -4.59 -1.05
N HIS A 313 -16.63 -4.00 -1.24
CA HIS A 313 -16.46 -2.80 -2.05
C HIS A 313 -15.06 -2.85 -2.69
N ASN A 314 -15.02 -3.13 -3.99
CA ASN A 314 -13.82 -3.52 -4.73
C ASN A 314 -13.13 -4.74 -4.06
N ALA A 315 -11.80 -4.78 -4.04
CA ALA A 315 -11.00 -5.88 -3.49
C ALA A 315 -11.01 -6.02 -1.94
N THR A 316 -11.89 -5.29 -1.24
CA THR A 316 -11.85 -5.14 0.23
C THR A 316 -13.26 -5.24 0.82
N THR A 317 -13.37 -5.52 2.13
CA THR A 317 -14.67 -5.61 2.80
C THR A 317 -14.79 -4.67 3.99
N ARG A 318 -16.05 -4.35 4.33
CA ARG A 318 -16.47 -3.50 5.43
C ARG A 318 -17.49 -4.24 6.27
N PHE A 319 -17.60 -3.88 7.53
CA PHE A 319 -18.74 -4.24 8.35
C PHE A 319 -19.75 -3.10 8.32
N LEU A 320 -20.98 -3.39 7.93
CA LEU A 320 -22.13 -2.55 8.28
C LEU A 320 -22.50 -2.89 9.73
N LEU A 321 -22.43 -1.90 10.60
CA LEU A 321 -22.82 -2.03 12.01
C LEU A 321 -24.33 -1.89 12.17
N THR A 322 -24.88 -2.38 13.28
CA THR A 322 -26.31 -2.28 13.59
C THR A 322 -26.79 -0.83 13.72
N ASN A 323 -25.89 0.09 14.05
CA ASN A 323 -26.15 1.53 14.11
C ASN A 323 -26.07 2.24 12.73
N GLY A 324 -26.00 1.49 11.63
CA GLY A 324 -25.97 2.01 10.27
C GLY A 324 -24.62 2.53 9.78
N LYS A 325 -23.57 2.54 10.62
CA LYS A 325 -22.22 2.96 10.20
C LYS A 325 -21.43 1.82 9.56
N TYR A 326 -20.56 2.17 8.61
CA TYR A 326 -19.58 1.27 8.01
C TYR A 326 -18.23 1.39 8.70
N VAL A 327 -17.54 0.28 8.93
CA VAL A 327 -16.14 0.24 9.39
C VAL A 327 -15.33 -0.73 8.53
N SER A 328 -14.01 -0.54 8.45
CA SER A 328 -13.13 -1.49 7.76
C SER A 328 -13.20 -2.88 8.41
N ALA A 329 -13.31 -3.94 7.60
CA ALA A 329 -13.24 -5.31 8.05
C ALA A 329 -11.81 -5.89 7.98
N ASN A 330 -10.79 -5.04 7.99
CA ASN A 330 -9.39 -5.46 8.01
C ASN A 330 -9.04 -6.10 9.36
N LYS A 331 -8.50 -7.32 9.34
CA LYS A 331 -8.09 -8.10 10.52
C LYS A 331 -6.98 -7.44 11.33
N HIS A 332 -6.25 -6.45 10.81
CA HIS A 332 -5.28 -5.68 11.60
C HIS A 332 -5.94 -4.60 12.44
N PHE A 333 -7.16 -4.20 12.08
CA PHE A 333 -7.87 -3.11 12.74
C PHE A 333 -8.92 -3.59 13.73
N VAL A 334 -9.52 -4.73 13.45
CA VAL A 334 -10.55 -5.36 14.27
C VAL A 334 -10.30 -6.86 14.43
N THR A 335 -10.82 -7.44 15.50
CA THR A 335 -10.82 -8.89 15.72
C THR A 335 -12.23 -9.38 16.08
N ALA A 336 -12.57 -10.59 15.65
CA ALA A 336 -13.88 -11.19 15.92
C ALA A 336 -14.05 -11.49 17.41
N GLY A 337 -15.25 -11.22 17.91
CA GLY A 337 -15.64 -11.44 19.30
C GLY A 337 -14.98 -10.47 20.28
N GLN A 338 -14.85 -10.95 21.52
CA GLN A 338 -14.34 -10.17 22.64
C GLN A 338 -12.80 -10.19 22.66
N TYR A 339 -12.16 -9.03 22.69
CA TYR A 339 -10.73 -8.93 22.98
C TYR A 339 -10.51 -8.44 24.42
N LYS A 340 -9.90 -9.29 25.26
CA LYS A 340 -9.69 -9.00 26.68
C LYS A 340 -8.34 -8.30 26.89
N VAL A 341 -8.39 -7.08 27.42
CA VAL A 341 -7.21 -6.33 27.86
C VAL A 341 -7.51 -5.81 29.26
N PRO A 342 -6.56 -5.90 30.21
CA PRO A 342 -6.76 -5.36 31.54
C PRO A 342 -7.07 -3.87 31.50
N THR A 343 -8.01 -3.43 32.34
CA THR A 343 -8.31 -2.00 32.50
C THR A 343 -7.22 -1.29 33.32
N LYS A 344 -6.59 -2.02 34.24
CA LYS A 344 -5.47 -1.56 35.06
C LYS A 344 -4.39 -2.64 35.16
N VAL A 345 -3.15 -2.21 35.38
CA VAL A 345 -2.06 -3.12 35.72
C VAL A 345 -1.27 -2.58 36.91
N GLN A 346 -0.84 -3.48 37.80
CA GLN A 346 -0.01 -3.14 38.95
C GLN A 346 1.42 -3.62 38.74
N ALA A 347 2.40 -2.75 39.03
CA ALA A 347 3.81 -3.13 39.02
C ALA A 347 4.14 -4.11 40.17
N LYS A 348 4.78 -5.24 39.83
CA LYS A 348 5.32 -6.23 40.78
C LYS A 348 6.79 -5.94 41.13
N THR A 349 7.49 -5.27 40.23
CA THR A 349 8.90 -4.87 40.34
C THR A 349 9.02 -3.36 40.14
N ALA A 350 10.24 -2.83 40.19
CA ALA A 350 10.47 -1.52 39.62
C ALA A 350 10.13 -1.53 38.12
N VAL A 351 9.48 -0.48 37.63
CA VAL A 351 9.03 -0.35 36.23
C VAL A 351 9.38 1.05 35.73
N ASN A 352 9.81 1.13 34.49
CA ASN A 352 10.05 2.39 33.79
C ASN A 352 8.89 2.70 32.84
N ARG A 353 8.58 3.99 32.68
CA ARG A 353 7.74 4.51 31.60
C ARG A 353 8.62 5.18 30.55
N TYR A 354 8.22 5.00 29.29
CA TYR A 354 8.95 5.42 28.10
C TYR A 354 8.05 6.18 27.15
N ALA A 355 8.62 7.04 26.31
CA ALA A 355 7.82 7.79 25.34
C ALA A 355 7.26 6.90 24.21
N THR A 356 7.96 5.82 23.84
CA THR A 356 7.64 5.03 22.65
C THR A 356 7.28 3.57 22.98
N VAL A 357 6.55 2.92 22.07
CA VAL A 357 6.24 1.48 22.13
C VAL A 357 7.49 0.59 22.13
N ASN A 358 8.62 1.09 21.62
CA ASN A 358 9.89 0.36 21.66
C ASN A 358 10.60 0.49 23.01
N LEU A 359 9.97 1.15 23.99
CA LEU A 359 10.56 1.46 25.29
C LEU A 359 11.86 2.26 25.15
N THR A 360 11.88 3.22 24.23
CA THR A 360 12.96 4.20 24.10
C THR A 360 12.56 5.53 24.74
N LYS A 361 13.56 6.34 25.11
CA LYS A 361 13.37 7.62 25.82
C LYS A 361 12.64 7.43 27.16
N LYS A 362 13.34 6.85 28.15
CA LYS A 362 12.85 6.70 29.53
C LYS A 362 12.48 8.08 30.06
N ASN A 363 11.24 8.24 30.52
CA ASN A 363 10.75 9.54 31.01
C ASN A 363 10.24 9.49 32.45
N LYS A 364 10.10 8.30 33.06
CA LYS A 364 9.78 8.16 34.49
C LYS A 364 10.20 6.79 35.02
N HIS A 365 10.68 6.75 36.25
CA HIS A 365 10.99 5.54 36.99
C HIS A 365 10.00 5.36 38.14
N TYR A 366 9.50 4.13 38.34
CA TYR A 366 8.64 3.75 39.45
C TYR A 366 9.35 2.67 40.29
N PRO A 367 9.73 2.96 41.54
CA PRO A 367 10.40 1.98 42.38
C PRO A 367 9.43 0.87 42.82
N LYS A 368 9.94 -0.34 43.08
CA LYS A 368 9.13 -1.52 43.48
C LYS A 368 8.18 -1.21 44.64
N LYS A 369 8.67 -0.52 45.68
CA LYS A 369 7.90 -0.14 46.88
C LYS A 369 6.67 0.73 46.60
N ALA A 370 6.61 1.40 45.45
CA ALA A 370 5.46 2.23 45.10
C ALA A 370 4.24 1.40 44.66
N HIS A 371 4.43 0.11 44.32
CA HIS A 371 3.36 -0.78 43.84
C HIS A 371 2.47 -0.12 42.78
N ALA A 372 3.09 0.66 41.88
CA ALA A 372 2.40 1.61 41.03
C ALA A 372 1.30 0.92 40.20
N VAL A 373 0.09 1.48 40.24
CA VAL A 373 -1.05 1.03 39.45
C VAL A 373 -1.23 1.97 38.26
N PHE A 374 -1.31 1.39 37.07
CA PHE A 374 -1.46 2.12 35.82
C PHE A 374 -2.80 1.80 35.18
N LYS A 375 -3.57 2.84 34.83
CA LYS A 375 -4.70 2.69 33.92
C LYS A 375 -4.17 2.37 32.51
N VAL A 376 -4.65 1.29 31.93
CA VAL A 376 -4.32 0.92 30.55
C VAL A 376 -5.20 1.74 29.62
N LEU A 377 -4.58 2.61 28.82
CA LEU A 377 -5.25 3.48 27.84
C LEU A 377 -5.27 2.85 26.44
N GLY A 378 -4.54 1.76 26.24
CA GLY A 378 -4.41 1.06 24.98
C GLY A 378 -3.22 0.09 25.00
N TRP A 379 -2.99 -0.59 23.89
CA TRP A 379 -1.88 -1.52 23.74
C TRP A 379 -1.32 -1.47 22.32
N ASP A 380 -0.04 -1.78 22.20
CA ASP A 380 0.59 -2.00 20.90
C ASP A 380 1.79 -2.96 21.06
N TYR A 381 2.42 -3.31 19.95
CA TYR A 381 3.58 -4.20 19.92
C TYR A 381 4.83 -3.43 19.50
N SER A 382 5.91 -3.62 20.25
CA SER A 382 7.23 -3.13 19.87
C SER A 382 7.66 -3.70 18.51
N ARG A 383 8.60 -3.03 17.83
CA ARG A 383 9.14 -3.47 16.53
C ARG A 383 8.03 -3.74 15.49
N GLY A 384 7.00 -2.91 15.50
CA GLY A 384 5.82 -3.09 14.66
C GLY A 384 6.13 -3.15 13.16
N THR A 385 7.12 -2.40 12.69
CA THR A 385 7.56 -2.33 11.28
C THR A 385 8.69 -3.30 10.92
N SER A 386 9.30 -3.98 11.89
CA SER A 386 10.40 -4.91 11.61
C SER A 386 9.85 -6.19 10.97
N THR A 387 10.38 -6.61 9.82
CA THR A 387 10.01 -7.90 9.21
C THR A 387 10.81 -9.08 9.76
N THR A 388 11.92 -8.82 10.44
CA THR A 388 12.89 -9.83 10.90
C THR A 388 12.85 -10.11 12.40
N THR A 389 12.23 -9.24 13.20
CA THR A 389 12.18 -9.40 14.66
C THR A 389 10.76 -9.34 15.18
N ALA A 390 10.36 -10.32 15.99
CA ALA A 390 9.03 -10.32 16.62
C ALA A 390 8.86 -9.14 17.58
N GLY A 391 7.62 -8.67 17.70
CA GLY A 391 7.24 -7.62 18.64
C GLY A 391 6.82 -8.17 20.00
N THR A 392 6.86 -7.33 21.03
CA THR A 392 6.33 -7.66 22.36
C THR A 392 5.23 -6.69 22.72
N LEU A 393 4.17 -7.18 23.36
CA LEU A 393 3.07 -6.36 23.86
C LEU A 393 3.57 -5.29 24.85
N ARG A 394 2.99 -4.09 24.73
CA ARG A 394 3.19 -2.94 25.60
C ARG A 394 1.84 -2.31 25.92
N TYR A 395 1.71 -1.82 27.15
CA TYR A 395 0.55 -1.03 27.54
C TYR A 395 0.86 0.44 27.38
N ARG A 396 -0.04 1.16 26.71
CA ARG A 396 -0.09 2.62 26.71
C ARG A 396 -0.75 3.07 28.01
N VAL A 397 -0.10 3.98 28.71
CA VAL A 397 -0.55 4.57 29.97
C VAL A 397 -0.42 6.09 29.87
N ALA A 398 -0.89 6.82 30.87
CA ALA A 398 -0.71 8.28 30.90
C ALA A 398 0.78 8.64 30.82
N GLY A 399 1.14 9.44 29.81
CA GLY A 399 2.50 9.91 29.55
C GLY A 399 3.46 8.90 28.90
N GLY A 400 2.98 7.79 28.34
CA GLY A 400 3.80 6.92 27.49
C GLY A 400 3.44 5.43 27.54
N TYR A 401 4.47 4.58 27.48
CA TYR A 401 4.36 3.13 27.44
C TYR A 401 5.12 2.48 28.60
N ILE A 402 4.58 1.36 29.07
CA ILE A 402 5.22 0.45 30.02
C ILE A 402 5.26 -0.98 29.46
N THR A 403 6.06 -1.83 30.08
CA THR A 403 6.07 -3.26 29.76
C THR A 403 4.72 -3.92 30.06
N ALA A 404 4.27 -4.82 29.18
CA ALA A 404 3.14 -5.71 29.44
C ALA A 404 3.59 -7.10 29.91
N ASN A 405 4.89 -7.30 30.18
CA ASN A 405 5.40 -8.60 30.57
C ASN A 405 4.86 -9.00 31.94
N PRO A 406 4.19 -10.16 32.06
CA PRO A 406 3.56 -10.59 33.30
C PRO A 406 4.56 -10.87 34.44
N LYS A 407 5.87 -10.94 34.16
CA LYS A 407 6.93 -10.98 35.19
C LYS A 407 7.04 -9.66 35.95
N TYR A 408 6.75 -8.52 35.32
CA TYR A 408 6.93 -7.19 35.91
C TYR A 408 5.62 -6.49 36.28
N VAL A 409 4.51 -6.85 35.64
CA VAL A 409 3.18 -6.28 35.90
C VAL A 409 2.13 -7.37 36.09
N LYS A 410 1.10 -7.10 36.91
CA LYS A 410 -0.07 -7.96 37.12
C LYS A 410 -1.31 -7.26 36.58
N ALA A 411 -2.13 -7.96 35.81
CA ALA A 411 -3.45 -7.48 35.39
C ALA A 411 -4.39 -7.33 36.60
N LEU A 412 -5.07 -6.20 36.67
CA LEU A 412 -6.21 -5.94 37.54
C LEU A 412 -7.41 -5.72 36.62
N ASN A 413 -8.42 -6.58 36.73
CA ASN A 413 -9.60 -6.52 35.86
C ASN A 413 -10.55 -5.42 36.29
#